data_AF-A0A3C0NGS9-F1
#
_entry.id   AF-A0A3C0NGS9-F1
#
_cell.length_a   1.000
_cell.length_b   1.000
_cell.length_c   1.000
_cell.angle_alpha   90.00
_cell.angle_beta   90.00
_cell.angle_gamma   90.00
#
_symmetry.space_group_name_H-M   'P 1'
#
loop_
_entity.id
_entity.type
_entity.pdbx_description
1 polymer ?
#
loop_
_entity_poly.entity_id
_entity_poly.type
_entity_poly.pdbx_seq_one_letter_code
_entity_poly.pdbx_strand_id
1 'polypeptide(L)' 'MLKLTNFAVTTLELLTQQECQEVSAVVEDLKDLWIQRHPIAPFYTLGASNYFDITYNPQLPYYRMVKEYNPILTGLKRKL' A
#
# COMPACT_ATOMS: atom_id res chain seq x y z
N MET A 1 3.27 34.29 8.35
CA MET A 1 3.08 34.27 6.89
C MET A 1 3.90 33.12 6.33
N LEU A 2 3.30 31.95 6.11
CA LEU A 2 4.00 30.77 5.59
C LEU A 2 4.11 30.90 4.07
N LYS A 3 5.34 31.04 3.55
CA LYS A 3 5.60 30.98 2.10
C LYS A 3 5.58 29.51 1.68
N LEU A 4 4.54 29.10 0.97
CA LEU A 4 4.53 27.84 0.24
C LEU A 4 5.42 28.01 -0.98
N THR A 5 6.63 27.46 -0.93
CA THR A 5 7.48 27.32 -2.12
C THR A 5 6.89 26.22 -3.00
N ASN A 6 6.48 26.58 -4.22
CA ASN A 6 6.13 25.62 -5.26
C ASN A 6 7.33 24.73 -5.57
N PHE A 7 7.34 23.51 -5.05
CA PHE A 7 8.26 22.47 -5.49
C PHE A 7 7.69 21.88 -6.78
N ALA A 8 8.24 22.30 -7.93
CA ALA A 8 7.97 21.63 -9.19
C ALA A 8 8.86 20.40 -9.29
N VAL A 9 8.27 19.20 -9.42
CA VAL A 9 9.00 17.99 -9.76
C VAL A 9 9.37 18.09 -11.24
N THR A 10 10.65 18.35 -11.54
CA THR A 10 11.13 18.60 -12.91
C THR A 10 11.60 17.34 -13.62
N THR A 11 11.81 16.26 -12.89
CA THR A 11 12.23 14.96 -13.43
C THR A 11 11.53 13.85 -12.65
N LEU A 12 10.99 12.87 -13.37
CA LEU A 12 10.39 11.67 -12.81
C LEU A 12 11.05 10.48 -13.50
N GLU A 13 11.75 9.67 -12.73
CA GLU A 13 12.25 8.39 -13.24
C GLU A 13 11.08 7.44 -13.43
N LEU A 14 10.91 6.97 -14.66
CA LEU A 14 9.86 6.03 -15.01
C LEU A 14 10.45 4.63 -15.08
N LEU A 15 9.71 3.66 -14.55
CA LEU A 15 10.00 2.26 -14.75
C LEU A 15 9.90 1.92 -16.24
N THR A 16 10.85 1.13 -16.71
CA THR A 16 10.75 0.44 -17.99
C THR A 16 9.61 -0.56 -17.98
N GLN A 17 9.23 -1.04 -19.17
CA GLN A 17 8.22 -2.08 -19.29
C GLN A 17 8.60 -3.35 -18.52
N GLN A 18 9.87 -3.73 -18.56
CA GLN A 18 10.34 -4.93 -17.87
C GLN A 18 10.23 -4.77 -16.34
N GLU A 19 10.67 -3.63 -15.80
CA GLU A 19 10.54 -3.37 -14.36
C GLU A 19 9.07 -3.31 -13.92
N CYS A 20 8.17 -2.77 -14.77
CA CYS A 20 6.73 -2.83 -14.51
C CYS A 20 6.23 -4.28 -14.40
N GLN A 21 6.70 -5.17 -15.28
CA GLN A 21 6.31 -6.58 -15.26
C GLN A 21 6.82 -7.29 -14.01
N GLU A 22 8.08 -7.03 -13.62
CA GLU A 22 8.68 -7.60 -12.41
C GLU A 22 7.92 -7.14 -11.15
N VAL A 23 7.62 -5.85 -11.02
CA VAL A 23 6.81 -5.32 -9.92
C VAL A 23 5.41 -5.92 -9.92
N SER A 24 4.76 -6.03 -11.08
CA SER A 24 3.43 -6.61 -11.18
C SER A 24 3.40 -8.09 -10.76
N ALA A 25 4.41 -8.86 -11.14
CA ALA A 25 4.52 -10.27 -10.74
C ALA A 25 4.63 -10.40 -9.22
N VAL A 26 5.47 -9.57 -8.58
CA VAL A 26 5.58 -9.60 -7.12
C VAL A 26 4.28 -9.17 -6.43
N VAL A 27 3.58 -8.17 -6.97
CA VAL A 27 2.28 -7.76 -6.41
C VAL A 27 1.26 -8.89 -6.47
N GLU A 28 1.18 -9.63 -7.57
CA GLU A 28 0.30 -10.81 -7.71
C GLU A 28 0.74 -11.98 -6.82
N ASP A 29 2.03 -12.22 -6.62
CA ASP A 29 2.53 -13.25 -5.68
C ASP A 29 2.08 -12.98 -4.22
N LEU A 30 1.75 -11.73 -3.89
CA LEU A 30 1.26 -11.32 -2.58
C LEU A 30 -0.26 -11.40 -2.43
N LYS A 31 -0.98 -11.92 -3.43
CA LYS A 31 -2.46 -11.92 -3.47
C LYS A 31 -3.12 -12.58 -2.28
N ASP A 32 -2.52 -13.64 -1.73
CA ASP A 32 -3.02 -14.29 -0.52
C ASP A 32 -2.96 -13.41 0.73
N LEU A 33 -2.18 -12.32 0.68
CA LEU A 33 -2.06 -11.32 1.75
C LEU A 33 -2.93 -10.08 1.50
N TRP A 34 -3.71 -10.05 0.42
CA TRP A 34 -4.57 -8.92 0.10
C TRP A 34 -5.79 -8.89 1.03
N ILE A 35 -6.07 -7.70 1.57
CA ILE A 35 -7.22 -7.47 2.43
C ILE A 35 -8.30 -6.81 1.60
N GLN A 36 -9.47 -7.45 1.48
CA GLN A 36 -10.63 -6.87 0.81
C GLN A 36 -11.18 -5.71 1.65
N ARG A 37 -11.27 -4.52 1.04
CA ARG A 37 -11.71 -3.29 1.70
C ARG A 37 -13.14 -2.88 1.36
N HIS A 38 -13.65 -3.36 0.23
CA HIS A 38 -15.02 -3.06 -0.20
C HIS A 38 -15.82 -4.36 -0.38
N PRO A 39 -17.06 -4.46 0.13
CA PRO A 39 -17.82 -5.70 0.12
C PRO A 39 -18.18 -6.19 -1.29
N ILE A 40 -18.31 -5.26 -2.25
CA ILE A 40 -18.84 -5.56 -3.59
C ILE A 40 -17.81 -5.25 -4.70
N ALA A 41 -16.88 -4.34 -4.45
CA ALA A 41 -15.95 -3.88 -5.47
C ALA A 41 -14.62 -4.63 -5.29
N PRO A 42 -13.86 -4.88 -6.37
CA PRO A 42 -12.55 -5.54 -6.30
C PRO A 42 -11.49 -4.54 -5.79
N PHE A 43 -11.71 -3.99 -4.60
CA PHE A 43 -10.83 -3.03 -3.94
C PHE A 43 -10.11 -3.70 -2.78
N TYR A 44 -8.80 -3.83 -2.94
CA TYR A 44 -7.92 -4.56 -2.04
C TYR A 44 -6.75 -3.68 -1.61
N THR A 45 -6.20 -3.98 -0.44
CA THR A 45 -4.98 -3.33 0.05
C THR A 45 -4.01 -4.37 0.58
N LEU A 46 -2.72 -4.12 0.40
CA LEU A 46 -1.67 -4.82 1.13
C LEU A 46 -1.46 -4.14 2.48
N GLY A 47 -1.70 -4.88 3.56
CA GLY A 47 -1.53 -4.39 4.93
C GLY A 47 -2.54 -3.33 5.36
N ALA A 48 -2.22 -2.65 6.46
CA ALA A 48 -3.04 -1.55 6.98
C ALA A 48 -2.72 -0.24 6.24
N SER A 49 -3.62 0.16 5.33
CA SER A 49 -3.44 1.27 4.39
C SER A 49 -3.57 2.65 5.01
N ASN A 50 -4.53 2.85 5.93
CA ASN A 50 -4.83 4.19 6.43
C ASN A 50 -5.42 4.16 7.84
N TYR A 51 -4.94 5.03 8.73
CA TYR A 51 -5.54 5.18 10.07
C TYR A 51 -6.93 5.81 10.02
N PHE A 52 -7.27 6.55 8.96
CA PHE A 52 -8.62 7.05 8.75
C PHE A 52 -9.63 5.93 8.45
N ASP A 53 -9.18 4.72 8.10
CA ASP A 53 -10.06 3.55 7.92
C ASP A 53 -10.74 3.14 9.24
N ILE A 54 -10.27 3.63 10.39
CA ILE A 54 -10.89 3.41 11.71
C ILE A 54 -12.35 3.89 11.74
N THR A 55 -12.69 4.95 10.99
CA THR A 55 -14.05 5.50 10.97
C THR A 55 -15.03 4.61 10.19
N TYR A 56 -14.55 3.85 9.21
CA TYR A 56 -15.36 2.96 8.38
C TYR A 56 -15.57 1.58 8.99
N ASN A 57 -14.63 1.10 9.82
CA ASN A 57 -14.77 -0.19 10.49
C ASN A 57 -14.28 -0.14 11.94
N PRO A 58 -15.12 0.32 12.89
CA PRO A 58 -14.75 0.43 14.30
C PRO A 58 -14.44 -0.92 14.95
N GLN A 59 -14.85 -2.05 14.34
CA GLN A 59 -14.58 -3.40 14.85
C GLN A 59 -13.18 -3.90 14.51
N LEU A 60 -12.50 -3.28 13.54
CA LEU A 60 -11.15 -3.62 13.10
C LEU A 60 -10.22 -2.40 13.25
N PRO A 61 -9.79 -2.06 14.48
CA PRO A 61 -8.96 -0.90 14.71
C PRO A 61 -7.63 -1.01 13.96
N TYR A 62 -7.30 0.04 13.21
CA TYR A 62 -6.08 0.16 12.39
C TYR A 62 -4.82 -0.39 13.08
N TYR A 63 -4.59 -0.04 14.34
CA TYR A 63 -3.40 -0.47 15.09
C TYR A 63 -3.31 -1.99 15.28
N ARG A 64 -4.44 -2.72 15.33
CA ARG A 64 -4.45 -4.18 15.34
C ARG A 64 -3.99 -4.71 13.98
N MET A 65 -4.55 -4.19 12.90
CA MET A 65 -4.15 -4.58 11.54
C MET A 65 -2.68 -4.26 11.25
N VAL A 66 -2.17 -3.12 11.71
CA VAL A 66 -0.75 -2.77 11.56
C VAL A 66 0.14 -3.84 12.19
N LYS A 67 -0.19 -4.30 13.40
CA LYS A 67 0.60 -5.32 14.10
C LYS A 67 0.54 -6.69 13.44
N GLU A 68 -0.60 -7.02 12.83
CA GLU A 68 -0.84 -8.33 12.23
C GLU A 68 -0.24 -8.44 10.81
N TYR A 69 -0.49 -7.45 9.95
CA TYR A 69 -0.20 -7.56 8.52
C TYR A 69 1.10 -6.87 8.10
N ASN A 70 1.47 -5.73 8.71
CA ASN A 70 2.63 -4.96 8.23
C ASN A 70 3.99 -5.65 8.49
N PRO A 71 4.21 -6.40 9.59
CA PRO A 71 5.46 -7.13 9.80
C PRO A 71 5.77 -8.14 8.69
N ILE A 72 4.73 -8.83 8.18
CA ILE A 72 4.85 -9.79 7.08
C ILE A 72 5.42 -9.09 5.83
N LEU A 73 4.94 -7.88 5.54
CA LEU A 73 5.38 -7.07 4.40
C LEU A 73 6.79 -6.48 4.59
N THR A 74 7.21 -6.17 5.81
CA THR A 74 8.59 -5.69 6.07
C THR A 74 9.66 -6.75 5.85
N GLY A 75 9.33 -8.04 6.00
CA GLY A 75 10.23 -9.14 5.64
C GLY A 75 10.40 -9.30 4.12
N LEU A 76 9.35 -8.98 3.35
CA LEU A 76 9.32 -9.05 1.90
C LEU A 76 10.12 -7.93 1.22
N LYS A 77 10.16 -6.72 1.82
CA LYS A 77 10.96 -5.58 1.33
C LYS A 77 12.47 -5.84 1.22
N ARG A 78 12.99 -6.94 1.76
CA ARG A 78 14.41 -7.33 1.60
C ARG A 78 14.66 -8.20 0.37
N LYS A 79 13.60 -8.64 -0.32
CA LYS A 79 13.67 -9.49 -1.52
C LYS A 79 13.26 -8.76 -2.81
N LEU A 80 12.64 -7.59 -2.68
CA LEU A 80 12.39 -6.59 -3.71
C LEU A 80 13.51 -5.55 -3.68
#